data_AF-A0A920RQS0-F1
#
_entry.id   AF-A0A920RQS0-F1
#
_cell.length_a   1.000
_cell.length_b   1.000
_cell.length_c   1.000
_cell.angle_alpha   90.00
_cell.angle_beta   90.00
_cell.angle_gamma   90.00
#
_symmetry.space_group_name_H-M   'P 1'
#
loop_
_entity.id
_entity.type
_entity.pdbx_description
1 polymer ?
#
loop_
_entity_poly.entity_id
_entity_poly.type
_entity_poly.pdbx_seq_one_letter_code
_entity_poly.pdbx_strand_id
1 'polypeptide(L)' 'MITIVDYGMGNLRSVQKAFERLGHEARISSQPQEIASAQRWSCREWRFP' A
#
# COMPACT_ATOMS: atom_id res chain seq x y z
N MET A 1 8.48 -3.98 1.45
CA MET A 1 7.58 -3.20 2.31
C MET A 1 6.85 -2.15 1.48
N ILE A 2 5.53 -2.28 1.33
CA ILE A 2 4.63 -1.32 0.65
C ILE A 2 4.00 -0.43 1.72
N THR A 3 4.10 0.89 1.57
CA THR A 3 3.42 1.84 2.46
C THR A 3 2.14 2.33 1.79
N ILE A 4 1.00 1.97 2.37
CA ILE A 4 -0.33 2.44 1.97
C ILE A 4 -0.62 3.71 2.76
N VAL A 5 -0.86 4.81 2.04
CA VAL A 5 -1.21 6.10 2.66
C VAL A 5 -2.61 6.00 3.24
N ASP A 6 -2.74 6.28 4.53
CA ASP A 6 -4.04 6.46 5.18
C ASP A 6 -4.50 7.91 5.01
N TYR A 7 -5.52 8.07 4.19
CA TYR A 7 -6.19 9.34 3.93
C TYR A 7 -7.65 9.33 4.41
N GLY A 8 -8.02 8.42 5.33
CA GLY A 8 -9.33 8.38 5.98
C GLY A 8 -10.37 7.47 5.29
N MET A 9 -9.95 6.51 4.46
CA MET A 9 -10.87 5.60 3.77
C MET A 9 -11.02 4.26 4.49
N GLY A 10 -12.24 3.74 4.55
CA GLY A 10 -12.54 2.46 5.22
C GLY A 10 -12.07 1.20 4.49
N ASN A 11 -11.55 1.32 3.26
CA ASN A 11 -11.16 0.18 2.41
C ASN A 11 -9.67 -0.20 2.50
N LEU A 12 -8.83 0.57 3.21
CA LEU A 12 -7.38 0.41 3.22
C LEU A 12 -6.92 -0.94 3.78
N ARG A 13 -7.66 -1.48 4.76
CA ARG A 13 -7.40 -2.82 5.31
C ARG A 13 -7.62 -3.94 4.29
N SER A 14 -8.57 -3.76 3.36
CA SER A 14 -8.80 -4.71 2.27
C SER A 14 -7.65 -4.68 1.27
N VAL A 15 -7.11 -3.49 0.99
CA VAL A 15 -5.94 -3.29 0.12
C VAL A 15 -4.69 -3.90 0.75
N GLN A 16 -4.44 -3.66 2.04
CA GLN A 16 -3.35 -4.30 2.79
C GLN A 16 -3.40 -5.82 2.66
N LYS A 17 -4.56 -6.43 2.93
CA LYS A 17 -4.75 -7.88 2.81
C LYS A 17 -4.53 -8.41 1.39
N ALA A 18 -4.88 -7.63 0.36
CA ALA A 18 -4.64 -8.03 -1.02
C ALA A 18 -3.14 -8.14 -1.31
N PHE A 19 -2.32 -7.20 -0.84
CA PHE A 19 -0.87 -7.27 -0.97
C PHE A 19 -0.25 -8.40 -0.15
N GLU A 20 -0.71 -8.60 1.10
CA GLU A 20 -0.25 -9.71 1.95
C GLU A 20 -0.52 -11.07 1.30
N ARG A 21 -1.70 -11.24 0.66
CA ARG A 21 -2.05 -12.44 -0.11
C ARG A 21 -1.15 -12.70 -1.31
N LEU A 22 -0.58 -11.64 -1.89
CA LEU A 22 0.39 -11.73 -2.99
C LEU A 22 1.82 -11.98 -2.48
N GLY A 23 2.00 -12.12 -1.15
CA GLY A 23 3.32 -12.32 -0.53
C GLY A 23 4.11 -11.03 -0.33
N HIS A 24 3.45 -9.87 -0.44
CA HIS A 24 4.07 -8.58 -0.20
C HIS A 24 3.69 -8.02 1.16
N GLU A 25 4.69 -7.64 1.95
CA GLU A 25 4.49 -6.94 3.20
C GLU A 25 3.97 -5.52 2.95
N ALA A 26 2.80 -5.20 3.50
CA ALA A 26 2.16 -3.89 3.36
C ALA A 26 1.82 -3.32 4.74
N ARG A 27 2.08 -2.02 4.93
CA ARG A 27 1.72 -1.26 6.12
C ARG A 27 0.82 -0.08 5.77
N ILE A 28 -0.12 0.23 6.65
CA ILE A 28 -0.95 1.44 6.54
C ILE A 28 -0.31 2.51 7.43
N SER A 29 -0.09 3.70 6.88
CA SER A 29 0.47 4.82 7.65
C SER A 29 -0.20 6.14 7.28
N SER A 30 -0.52 6.92 8.32
CA SER A 30 -0.97 8.31 8.24
C SER A 30 0.14 9.31 8.59
N GLN A 31 1.34 8.85 8.96
CA GLN A 31 2.43 9.70 9.40
C GLN A 31 3.15 10.33 8.19
N PRO A 32 3.17 11.66 8.03
CA PRO A 32 3.77 12.32 6.88
C PRO A 32 5.25 11.96 6.66
N GLN A 33 6.01 11.77 7.74
CA GLN A 33 7.43 11.41 7.69
C GLN A 33 7.65 10.01 7.12
N GLU A 34 6.75 9.08 7.44
CA GLU A 34 6.78 7.70 6.94
C GLU A 34 6.37 7.60 5.47
N ILE A 35 5.49 8.50 5.03
CA ILE A 35 5.06 8.60 3.63
C ILE A 35 6.15 9.28 2.79
N ALA A 36 6.79 10.34 3.31
CA ALA A 36 7.86 11.07 2.62
C ALA A 36 9.12 10.23 2.41
N SER A 37 9.40 9.29 3.31
CA SER A 37 10.50 8.33 3.17
C SER A 37 10.19 7.17 2.22
N ALA A 38 8.93 7.00 1.81
CA ALA A 38 8.55 5.97 0.85
C ALA A 38 8.90 6.40 -0.58
N GLN A 39 9.51 5.49 -1.35
CA GLN A 39 9.75 5.72 -2.76
C GLN A 39 8.43 5.57 -3.54
N ARG A 40 8.18 6.48 -4.50
CA ARG A 40 7.02 6.39 -5.38
C ARG A 40 7.06 5.07 -6.15
N TRP A 41 6.08 4.21 -5.88
CA TRP A 41 5.89 2.97 -6.62
C TRP A 41 4.82 3.16 -7.70
N SER A 42 5.09 2.65 -8.89
CA SER A 42 4.17 2.65 -10.03
C SER A 42 4.06 1.21 -10.51
N CYS A 43 2.86 0.65 -10.41
CA CYS A 43 2.60 -0.65 -10.98
C CYS A 43 2.38 -0.47 -12.49
N ARG A 44 3.35 -0.92 -13.30
CA ARG A 44 3.29 -0.82 -14.78
C ARG A 44 2.64 -2.03 -15.44
N GLU A 45 2.54 -3.15 -14.72
CA GLU A 45 1.96 -4.38 -15.23
C GLU A 45 0.94 -4.92 -14.22
N TRP A 46 -0.27 -4.37 -14.27
CA TRP A 46 -1.44 -5.04 -13.74
C TRP A 46 -2.12 -5.79 -14.88
N ARG A 47 -1.73 -7.06 -15.06
CA ARG A 47 -2.50 -8.01 -15.86
C ARG A 47 -3.46 -8.73 -14.90
N PHE A 48 -4.73 -8.35 -14.95
CA PHE A 48 -5.78 -9.23 -14.47
C PHE A 48 -5.87 -10.45 -15.39
N PRO A 49 -6.00 -11.69 -14.86
CA PRO A 49 -6.59 -12.77 -15.64
C PRO A 49 -8.06 -12.48 -15.95
#